data_AF-A0A8S1PWF5-F1
#
_entry.id   AF-A0A8S1PWF5-F1
#
_cell.length_a   1.000
_cell.length_b   1.000
_cell.length_c   1.000
_cell.angle_alpha   90.00
_cell.angle_beta   90.00
_cell.angle_gamma   90.00
#
_symmetry.space_group_name_H-M   'P 1'
#
loop_
_entity.id
_entity.type
_entity.pdbx_description
1 polymer ?
#
loop_
_entity_poly.entity_id
_entity_poly.type
_entity_poly.pdbx_seq_one_letter_code
_entity_poly.pdbx_strand_id
1 'polypeptide(L)'
;MFLILSQDDHPLYERRFPLKKITLGSQQLLNAQFILHAALDVFEEKYKSSKELFLKEIDQKQDYRIFGYVTPSNIRFLVLTDQEEEKVKGFCQLAHEQLIKVLMNPLYQLGSSISSSNFDHIIQQLLQNRLNQ
;
A
#
# COMPACT_ATOMS: atom_id res chain seq x y z
N MET A 1 5.36 -0.25 -5.41
CA MET A 1 5.53 0.43 -4.10
C MET A 1 4.28 0.22 -3.28
N PHE A 2 4.42 -0.03 -1.98
CA PHE A 2 3.32 -0.16 -1.03
C PHE A 2 3.48 0.89 0.06
N LEU A 3 2.42 1.64 0.33
CA LEU A 3 2.38 2.73 1.29
C LEU A 3 1.19 2.53 2.23
N ILE A 4 1.42 2.67 3.52
CA ILE A 4 0.39 2.71 4.57
C ILE A 4 0.39 4.10 5.17
N LEU A 5 -0.77 4.74 5.19
CA LEU A 5 -0.99 6.05 5.78
C LEU A 5 -1.93 5.93 6.98
N SER A 6 -1.68 6.76 7.98
CA SER A 6 -2.57 6.96 9.12
C SER A 6 -3.86 7.67 8.68
N GLN A 7 -4.75 7.89 9.65
CA GLN A 7 -5.98 8.67 9.44
C GLN A 7 -5.68 10.14 9.09
N ASP A 8 -4.54 10.65 9.54
CA ASP A 8 -4.09 12.04 9.39
C ASP A 8 -3.07 12.20 8.22
N ASP A 9 -3.07 11.26 7.27
CA ASP A 9 -2.15 11.23 6.11
C ASP A 9 -0.66 11.16 6.47
N HIS A 10 -0.32 10.70 7.67
CA HIS A 10 1.06 10.42 8.04
C HIS A 10 1.51 9.04 7.56
N PRO A 11 2.68 8.91 6.90
CA PRO A 11 3.18 7.62 6.45
C PRO A 11 3.57 6.74 7.64
N LEU A 12 2.81 5.66 7.83
CA LEU A 12 3.08 4.65 8.86
C LEU A 12 4.09 3.63 8.37
N TYR A 13 4.05 3.26 7.10
CA TYR A 13 4.95 2.27 6.53
C TYR A 13 5.11 2.47 5.03
N GLU A 14 6.35 2.30 4.55
CA GLU A 14 6.66 2.33 3.14
C GLU A 14 7.51 1.11 2.78
N ARG A 15 7.11 0.40 1.72
CA ARG A 15 7.93 -0.64 1.12
C ARG A 15 8.04 -0.50 -0.38
N ARG A 16 9.28 -0.48 -0.86
CA ARG A 16 9.60 -0.48 -2.28
C ARG A 16 9.91 -1.92 -2.70
N PHE A 17 9.46 -2.27 -3.90
CA PHE A 17 9.72 -3.57 -4.53
C PHE A 17 9.95 -3.35 -6.03
N PRO A 18 10.81 -4.15 -6.66
CA PRO A 18 11.09 -4.03 -8.09
C PRO A 18 9.83 -4.37 -8.88
N LEU A 19 9.47 -3.52 -9.85
CA LEU A 19 8.40 -3.79 -10.81
C LEU A 19 9.02 -4.47 -12.03
N LYS A 20 8.43 -5.56 -12.52
CA LYS A 20 9.04 -6.45 -13.53
C LYS A 20 9.41 -5.74 -14.83
N LYS A 21 8.62 -4.73 -15.22
CA LYS A 21 8.84 -3.96 -16.45
C LYS A 21 9.89 -2.86 -16.33
N ILE A 22 10.58 -2.73 -15.20
CA ILE A 22 11.47 -1.60 -14.98
C ILE A 22 12.89 -2.04 -14.61
N THR A 23 13.82 -1.79 -15.53
CA THR A 23 15.22 -1.53 -15.20
C THR A 23 15.28 -0.15 -14.52
N LEU A 24 14.96 -0.09 -13.22
CA LEU A 24 14.83 1.17 -12.47
C LEU A 24 16.19 1.86 -12.31
N GLY A 25 16.48 2.82 -13.17
CA GLY A 25 17.46 3.86 -12.88
C GLY A 25 17.02 4.70 -11.66
N SER A 26 17.98 5.17 -10.88
CA SER A 26 17.78 5.87 -9.59
C SER A 26 16.81 7.07 -9.63
N GLN A 27 16.60 7.70 -10.79
CA GLN A 27 15.70 8.85 -10.95
C GLN A 27 14.20 8.50 -10.94
N GLN A 28 13.81 7.28 -11.31
CA GLN A 28 12.39 6.88 -11.33
C GLN A 28 11.86 6.41 -9.95
N LEU A 29 12.75 6.19 -8.97
CA LEU A 29 12.38 5.88 -7.59
C LEU A 29 11.74 7.07 -6.87
N LEU A 30 12.18 8.30 -7.15
CA LEU A 30 11.53 9.52 -6.67
C LEU A 30 10.11 9.65 -7.23
N ASN A 31 9.88 9.20 -8.47
CA ASN A 31 8.59 9.35 -9.12
C ASN A 31 7.48 8.56 -8.42
N ALA A 32 7.77 7.37 -7.87
CA ALA A 32 6.74 6.52 -7.27
C ALA A 32 6.03 7.19 -6.07
N GLN A 33 6.79 7.90 -5.22
CA GLN A 33 6.21 8.64 -4.10
C GLN A 33 5.37 9.82 -4.59
N PHE A 34 5.86 10.59 -5.58
CA PHE A 34 5.08 11.68 -6.17
C PHE A 34 3.80 11.19 -6.85
N ILE A 35 3.87 10.06 -7.56
CA ILE A 35 2.72 9.42 -8.21
C ILE A 35 1.67 9.03 -7.17
N LEU A 36 2.08 8.35 -6.09
CA LEU A 36 1.15 7.94 -5.03
C LEU A 36 0.57 9.14 -4.28
N HIS A 37 1.36 10.18 -4.03
CA HIS A 37 0.89 11.39 -3.37
C HIS A 37 -0.14 12.13 -4.24
N ALA A 38 0.10 12.23 -5.55
CA ALA A 38 -0.86 12.82 -6.49
C ALA A 38 -2.17 12.02 -6.62
N ALA A 39 -2.14 10.71 -6.32
CA ALA A 39 -3.31 9.85 -6.36
C ALA A 39 -4.18 9.92 -5.08
N LEU A 40 -3.74 10.64 -4.04
CA LEU A 40 -4.49 10.74 -2.78
C LEU A 40 -5.83 11.45 -2.94
N ASP A 41 -5.88 12.52 -3.73
CA ASP A 41 -7.13 13.25 -3.97
C ASP A 41 -8.19 12.34 -4.60
N VAL A 42 -7.79 11.54 -5.60
CA VAL A 42 -8.66 10.57 -6.26
C VAL A 42 -9.05 9.43 -5.31
N PHE A 43 -8.14 9.00 -4.44
CA PHE A 43 -8.43 8.01 -3.41
C PHE A 43 -9.53 8.50 -2.46
N GLU A 44 -9.48 9.75 -2.01
CA GLU A 44 -10.48 10.33 -1.12
C GLU A 44 -11.86 10.42 -1.77
N GLU A 45 -11.93 10.81 -3.04
CA GLU A 45 -13.18 10.83 -3.80
C GLU A 45 -13.80 9.43 -3.89
N LYS A 46 -12.99 8.41 -4.21
CA LYS A 46 -13.47 7.01 -4.26
C LYS A 46 -13.87 6.48 -2.90
N TYR A 47 -13.13 6.82 -1.84
CA TYR A 47 -13.49 6.44 -0.48
C TYR A 47 -14.82 7.04 -0.04
N LYS A 48 -15.09 8.31 -0.37
CA LYS A 48 -16.38 8.95 -0.07
C LYS A 48 -17.54 8.30 -0.83
N SER A 49 -17.28 7.81 -2.05
CA SER A 49 -18.31 7.19 -2.90
C SER A 49 -18.52 5.70 -2.65
N SER A 50 -17.55 4.98 -2.07
CA SER A 50 -17.58 3.53 -1.90
C SER A 50 -17.62 3.13 -0.43
N LYS A 51 -18.42 2.09 -0.11
CA LYS A 51 -18.45 1.47 1.22
C LYS A 51 -17.57 0.22 1.33
N GLU A 52 -16.91 -0.17 0.24
CA GLU A 52 -16.04 -1.34 0.22
C GLU A 52 -14.66 -1.00 0.80
N LEU A 53 -14.04 -1.95 1.51
CA LEU A 53 -12.68 -1.79 2.03
C LEU A 53 -11.64 -1.72 0.91
N PHE A 54 -11.90 -2.39 -0.22
CA PHE A 54 -11.02 -2.36 -1.38
C PHE A 54 -11.62 -1.43 -2.43
N LEU A 55 -10.94 -0.32 -2.71
CA LEU A 55 -11.38 0.72 -3.64
C LEU A 55 -11.02 0.41 -5.10
N LYS A 56 -10.49 -0.79 -5.35
CA LYS A 56 -10.01 -1.26 -6.66
C LYS A 56 -8.94 -0.33 -7.21
N GLU A 57 -8.82 -0.28 -8.54
CA GLU A 57 -7.92 0.62 -9.23
C GLU A 57 -8.42 2.07 -9.06
N ILE A 58 -7.63 2.92 -8.41
CA ILE A 58 -7.94 4.33 -8.20
C ILE A 58 -7.45 5.21 -9.36
N ASP A 59 -6.29 4.86 -9.95
CA ASP A 59 -5.68 5.57 -11.06
C ASP A 59 -4.79 4.63 -11.87
N GLN A 60 -4.62 4.93 -13.15
CA GLN A 60 -3.77 4.19 -14.07
C GLN A 60 -2.92 5.17 -14.87
N LYS A 61 -1.60 4.98 -14.80
CA LYS A 61 -0.66 5.74 -15.62
C LYS A 61 0.24 4.79 -16.39
N GLN A 62 0.10 4.82 -17.72
CA GLN A 62 0.92 4.09 -18.68
C GLN A 62 1.11 2.62 -18.31
N ASP A 63 2.19 2.31 -17.59
CA ASP A 63 2.64 0.95 -17.25
C ASP A 63 2.29 0.51 -15.83
N TYR A 64 1.69 1.38 -15.01
CA TYR A 64 1.35 1.08 -13.62
C TYR A 64 -0.08 1.44 -13.26
N ARG A 65 -0.61 0.66 -12.34
CA ARG A 65 -1.94 0.81 -11.74
C ARG A 65 -1.75 1.11 -10.26
N ILE A 66 -2.60 1.99 -9.76
CA ILE A 66 -2.64 2.35 -8.36
C ILE A 66 -3.92 1.77 -7.79
N PHE A 67 -3.80 0.97 -6.73
CA PHE A 67 -4.92 0.40 -6.03
C PHE A 67 -5.04 0.99 -4.63
N GLY A 68 -6.28 1.21 -4.21
CA GLY A 68 -6.62 1.73 -2.90
C GLY A 68 -7.27 0.67 -2.01
N TYR A 69 -6.88 0.63 -0.74
CA TYR A 69 -7.56 -0.15 0.29
C TYR A 69 -7.69 0.68 1.57
N VAL A 70 -8.83 0.63 2.26
CA VAL A 70 -9.09 1.33 3.51
C VAL A 70 -9.49 0.31 4.56
N THR A 71 -8.84 0.36 5.71
CA THR A 71 -9.23 -0.46 6.86
C THR A 71 -10.43 0.18 7.58
N PRO A 72 -11.21 -0.58 8.37
CA PRO A 72 -12.26 -0.03 9.22
C PRO A 72 -11.77 1.05 10.20
N SER A 73 -10.48 1.01 10.54
CA SER A 73 -9.80 2.01 11.37
C SER A 73 -9.30 3.21 10.57
N ASN A 74 -9.82 3.47 9.37
CA ASN A 74 -9.43 4.57 8.48
C ASN A 74 -7.92 4.63 8.15
N ILE A 75 -7.22 3.50 8.21
CA ILE A 75 -5.84 3.39 7.74
C ILE A 75 -5.89 3.12 6.24
N ARG A 76 -5.12 3.89 5.47
CA ARG A 76 -5.18 3.91 4.00
C ARG A 76 -3.99 3.17 3.44
N PHE A 77 -4.24 2.24 2.53
CA PHE A 77 -3.25 1.44 1.83
C PHE A 77 -3.25 1.86 0.37
N LEU A 78 -2.07 2.19 -0.13
CA LEU A 78 -1.83 2.54 -1.52
C LEU A 78 -0.81 1.56 -2.10
N VAL A 79 -1.20 0.89 -3.18
CA VAL A 79 -0.34 -0.08 -3.88
C VAL A 79 -0.14 0.37 -5.32
N LEU A 80 1.10 0.71 -5.66
CA LEU A 80 1.56 0.94 -7.02
C LEU A 80 2.14 -0.36 -7.57
N THR A 81 1.51 -0.94 -8.60
CA THR A 81 1.94 -2.22 -9.19
C THR A 81 1.52 -2.36 -10.66
N ASP A 82 2.11 -3.33 -11.36
CA ASP A 82 1.75 -3.78 -12.71
C ASP A 82 0.89 -5.06 -12.71
N GLN A 83 0.46 -5.52 -11.53
CA GLN A 83 -0.27 -6.77 -11.32
C GLN A 83 -1.79 -6.61 -11.38
N GLU A 84 -2.47 -7.75 -11.49
CA GLU A 84 -3.92 -7.84 -11.54
C GLU A 84 -4.61 -7.52 -10.20
N GLU A 85 -5.82 -6.98 -10.28
CA GLU A 85 -6.63 -6.55 -9.13
C GLU A 85 -6.81 -7.65 -8.08
N GLU A 86 -7.05 -8.90 -8.49
CA GLU A 86 -7.30 -10.01 -7.57
C GLU A 86 -6.08 -10.34 -6.69
N LYS A 87 -4.88 -10.32 -7.28
CA LYS A 87 -3.62 -10.51 -6.56
C LYS A 87 -3.40 -9.37 -5.54
N VAL A 88 -3.69 -8.14 -5.95
CA VAL A 88 -3.54 -6.95 -5.09
C VAL A 88 -4.54 -6.98 -3.94
N LYS A 89 -5.80 -7.34 -4.19
CA LYS A 89 -6.82 -7.50 -3.16
C LYS A 89 -6.40 -8.53 -2.12
N GLY A 90 -5.92 -9.69 -2.56
CA GLY A 90 -5.42 -10.74 -1.67
C GLY A 90 -4.19 -10.28 -0.86
N PHE A 91 -3.28 -9.51 -1.47
CA PHE A 91 -2.17 -8.89 -0.75
C PHE A 91 -2.65 -7.90 0.31
N CYS A 92 -3.57 -6.99 -0.01
CA CYS A 92 -4.10 -6.00 0.93
C CYS A 92 -4.82 -6.65 2.12
N GLN A 93 -5.57 -7.73 1.90
CA GLN A 93 -6.21 -8.49 2.97
C GLN A 93 -5.17 -9.09 3.94
N LEU A 94 -4.13 -9.75 3.41
CA LEU A 94 -3.07 -10.32 4.24
C LEU A 94 -2.24 -9.24 4.95
N ALA A 95 -1.95 -8.12 4.27
CA ALA A 95 -1.26 -6.98 4.88
C ALA A 95 -2.08 -6.37 6.02
N HIS A 96 -3.41 -6.29 5.87
CA HIS A 96 -4.32 -5.83 6.91
C HIS A 96 -4.31 -6.76 8.12
N GLU A 97 -4.32 -8.09 7.94
CA GLU A 97 -4.17 -9.04 9.05
C GLU A 97 -2.87 -8.85 9.83
N GLN A 98 -1.76 -8.58 9.15
CA GLN A 98 -0.49 -8.29 9.82
C GLN A 98 -0.49 -6.95 10.53
N LEU A 99 -1.13 -5.94 9.93
CA LEU A 99 -1.29 -4.64 10.56
C LEU A 99 -2.09 -4.75 11.86
N ILE A 100 -3.17 -5.54 11.89
CA ILE A 100 -3.96 -5.76 13.11
C ILE A 100 -3.06 -6.35 14.22
N LYS A 101 -2.18 -7.30 13.91
CA LYS A 101 -1.23 -7.85 14.92
C LYS A 101 -0.28 -6.80 15.49
N VAL A 102 0.17 -5.86 14.65
CA VAL A 102 0.99 -4.73 15.11
C VAL A 102 0.18 -3.80 15.99
N LEU A 103 -1.05 -3.47 15.60
CA LEU A 103 -1.95 -2.60 16.38
C LEU A 103 -2.38 -3.22 17.71
N MET A 104 -2.50 -4.55 17.78
CA MET A 104 -2.80 -5.28 19.02
C MET A 104 -1.62 -5.34 19.98
N ASN A 105 -0.43 -4.90 19.59
CA ASN A 105 0.71 -4.82 20.50
C ASN A 105 0.49 -3.61 21.44
N PRO A 106 0.35 -3.81 22.76
CA PRO A 106 0.13 -2.72 23.71
C PRO A 106 1.33 -1.74 23.80
N LEU A 107 2.49 -2.12 23.28
CA LEU A 107 3.67 -1.25 23.19
C LEU A 107 3.70 -0.40 21.92
N TYR A 108 2.79 -0.63 20.97
CA TYR A 108 2.73 0.14 19.75
C TYR A 108 1.96 1.44 19.97
N GLN A 109 2.63 2.57 19.70
CA GLN A 109 1.99 3.88 19.75
C GLN A 109 1.19 4.10 18.46
N LEU A 110 -0.11 4.31 18.59
CA LEU A 110 -0.98 4.64 17.46
C LEU A 110 -0.45 5.88 16.74
N GLY A 111 -0.29 5.80 15.41
CA GLY A 111 0.26 6.89 14.60
C GLY A 111 1.78 6.89 14.44
N SER A 112 2.52 6.07 15.20
CA SER A 112 3.97 5.92 15.03
C SER A 112 4.32 5.06 13.80
N SER A 113 5.47 5.33 13.17
CA SER A 113 5.92 4.52 12.03
C SER A 113 6.17 3.07 12.43
N ILE A 114 5.72 2.13 11.59
CA ILE A 114 5.88 0.69 11.79
C ILE A 114 7.31 0.30 11.41
N SER A 115 8.20 0.20 12.41
CA SER A 115 9.60 -0.21 12.22
C SER A 115 9.87 -1.68 12.61
N SER A 116 8.83 -2.49 12.75
CA SER A 116 8.98 -3.90 13.14
C SER A 116 9.66 -4.71 12.03
N SER A 117 10.79 -5.34 12.35
CA SER A 117 11.54 -6.21 11.43
C SER A 117 10.74 -7.44 11.00
N ASN A 118 9.95 -8.01 11.91
CA ASN A 118 9.08 -9.14 11.60
C ASN A 118 7.97 -8.74 10.61
N PHE A 119 7.37 -7.57 10.80
CA PHE A 119 6.38 -7.05 9.87
C PHE A 119 6.98 -6.83 8.47
N ASP A 120 8.15 -6.21 8.39
CA ASP A 120 8.85 -5.98 7.12
C ASP A 120 9.18 -7.28 6.39
N HIS A 121 9.64 -8.31 7.13
CA HIS A 121 9.94 -9.62 6.55
C HIS A 121 8.69 -10.29 5.98
N ILE A 122 7.57 -10.26 6.69
CA ILE A 122 6.31 -10.85 6.24
C ILE A 122 5.77 -10.10 5.01
N ILE A 123 5.77 -8.77 5.03
CA ILE A 123 5.35 -7.98 3.86
C ILE A 123 6.25 -8.27 2.67
N GLN A 124 7.56 -8.36 2.86
CA GLN A 124 8.49 -8.74 1.78
C GLN A 124 8.16 -10.12 1.19
N GLN A 125 7.88 -11.12 2.02
CA GLN A 125 7.47 -12.44 1.53
C GLN A 125 6.15 -12.38 0.75
N LEU A 126 5.17 -11.61 1.23
CA LEU A 126 3.90 -11.42 0.53
C LEU A 126 4.08 -10.73 -0.82
N LEU A 127 4.92 -9.70 -0.89
CA LEU A 127 5.28 -9.02 -2.13
C LEU A 127 5.95 -9.99 -3.11
N GLN A 128 6.90 -10.81 -2.65
CA GLN A 128 7.57 -11.81 -3.49
C GLN A 128 6.62 -12.88 -4.02
N ASN A 129 5.73 -13.39 -3.18
CA ASN A 129 4.82 -14.49 -3.54
C ASN A 129 3.68 -14.05 -4.46
N ARG A 130 3.14 -12.84 -4.27
CA ARG A 130 1.93 -12.39 -4.97
C ARG A 130 2.18 -11.39 -6.08
N LEU A 131 3.21 -10.56 -5.96
CA LEU A 131 3.42 -9.44 -6.89
C LEU A 131 4.63 -9.62 -7.81
N ASN A 132 5.58 -10.50 -7.45
CA ASN A 132 6.75 -10.79 -8.29
C ASN A 132 6.60 -12.09 -9.11
N GLN A 133 5.49 -12.83 -9.01
CA GLN A 133 5.17 -14.01 -9.84
C GLN A 133 4.19 -13.67 -10.95
#